data_AF-A0A330MPP0-F1
#
_entry.id   AF-A0A330MPP0-F1
#
_cell.length_a   1.000
_cell.length_b   1.000
_cell.length_c   1.000
_cell.angle_alpha   90.00
_cell.angle_beta   90.00
_cell.angle_gamma   90.00
#
_symmetry.space_group_name_H-M   'P 1'
#
loop_
_entity.id
_entity.type
_entity.pdbx_description
1 polymer ?
#
loop_
_entity_poly.entity_id
_entity_poly.type
_entity_poly.pdbx_seq_one_letter_code
_entity_poly.pdbx_strand_id
1 'polypeptide(L)'
;MKNSPAGKSTAIIAYAPFVGFLIAYYINRDESHEFATWHIKNMFGLSIFFIVSLIVQSQINVRIGDILWLVCLVIWLYSWTMAFFNKRKGIPFLSELFQKWFTFLN
;
A
#
# COMPACT_ATOMS: atom_id res chain seq x y z
N MET A 1 10.82 -25.23 -3.88
CA MET A 1 9.62 -24.37 -4.00
C MET A 1 9.74 -23.27 -2.96
N LYS A 2 9.63 -21.99 -3.33
CA LYS A 2 9.73 -20.90 -2.34
C LYS A 2 8.41 -20.88 -1.55
N ASN A 3 8.45 -21.28 -0.29
CA ASN A 3 7.26 -21.26 0.57
C ASN A 3 6.68 -19.84 0.58
N SER A 4 5.38 -19.73 0.27
CA SER A 4 4.70 -18.43 0.27
C SER A 4 4.41 -18.00 1.71
N PRO A 5 4.60 -16.71 2.06
CA PRO A 5 4.26 -16.20 3.38
C PRO A 5 2.76 -16.40 3.67
N ALA A 6 2.44 -16.63 4.95
CA ALA A 6 1.06 -16.55 5.42
C ALA A 6 0.48 -15.15 5.10
N GLY A 7 -0.78 -15.09 4.66
CA GLY A 7 -1.42 -13.84 4.24
C GLY A 7 -0.99 -13.31 2.88
N LYS A 8 -0.29 -14.09 2.03
CA LYS A 8 0.07 -13.64 0.67
C LYS A 8 -1.13 -13.16 -0.15
N SER A 9 -2.23 -13.92 -0.14
CA SER A 9 -3.45 -13.57 -0.88
C SER A 9 -3.99 -12.22 -0.39
N THR A 10 -4.13 -12.09 0.93
CA THR A 10 -4.57 -10.86 1.61
C THR A 10 -3.68 -9.67 1.28
N ALA A 11 -2.35 -9.84 1.24
CA ALA A 11 -1.40 -8.81 0.85
C ALA A 11 -1.58 -8.35 -0.61
N ILE A 12 -1.90 -9.26 -1.53
CA ILE A 12 -2.17 -8.94 -2.94
C ILE A 12 -3.52 -8.22 -3.07
N ILE A 13 -4.56 -8.69 -2.36
CA ILE A 13 -5.89 -8.09 -2.33
C ILE A 13 -5.83 -6.65 -1.79
N ALA A 14 -4.95 -6.38 -0.82
CA ALA A 14 -4.80 -5.06 -0.23
C ALA A 14 -4.55 -3.96 -1.28
N TYR A 15 -3.88 -4.28 -2.38
CA TYR A 15 -3.57 -3.31 -3.45
C TYR A 15 -4.71 -3.07 -4.43
N ALA A 16 -5.81 -3.83 -4.41
CA ALA A 16 -7.01 -3.44 -5.13
C ALA A 16 -7.61 -2.18 -4.46
N PRO A 17 -7.60 -1.00 -5.13
CA PRO A 17 -7.82 0.27 -4.46
C PRO A 17 -9.17 0.36 -3.75
N PHE A 18 -9.18 1.04 -2.60
CA PHE A 18 -10.33 1.28 -1.72
C PHE A 18 -11.01 -0.01 -1.21
N VAL A 19 -11.70 -0.74 -2.07
CA VAL A 19 -12.48 -1.93 -1.71
C VAL A 19 -11.55 -3.07 -1.29
N GLY A 20 -10.52 -3.37 -2.07
CA GLY A 20 -9.57 -4.44 -1.74
C GLY A 20 -8.76 -4.15 -0.49
N PHE A 21 -8.35 -2.89 -0.30
CA PHE A 21 -7.73 -2.44 0.94
C PHE A 21 -8.59 -2.74 2.17
N LEU A 22 -9.87 -2.35 2.16
CA LEU A 22 -10.78 -2.58 3.28
C LEU A 22 -10.99 -4.08 3.52
N ILE A 23 -11.22 -4.87 2.46
CA ILE A 23 -11.37 -6.32 2.57
C ILE A 23 -10.12 -6.95 3.20
N ALA A 24 -8.93 -6.60 2.69
CA ALA A 24 -7.67 -7.13 3.21
C ALA A 24 -7.43 -6.75 4.68
N TYR A 25 -7.79 -5.52 5.07
CA TYR A 25 -7.71 -5.08 6.46
C TYR A 25 -8.59 -5.93 7.37
N TYR A 26 -9.86 -6.16 7.01
CA TYR A 26 -10.74 -6.99 7.85
C TYR A 26 -10.32 -8.45 7.91
N ILE A 27 -9.91 -9.06 6.79
CA ILE A 27 -9.37 -10.43 6.79
C ILE A 27 -8.16 -10.53 7.71
N ASN A 28 -7.22 -9.58 7.58
CA ASN A 28 -5.98 -9.65 8.34
C ASN A 28 -6.15 -9.29 9.83
N ARG A 29 -7.22 -8.57 10.20
CA ARG A 29 -7.53 -8.30 11.60
C ARG A 29 -7.82 -9.59 12.37
N ASP A 30 -8.42 -10.58 11.72
CA ASP A 30 -8.70 -11.90 12.32
C ASP A 30 -7.49 -12.84 12.18
N GLU A 31 -6.83 -12.87 11.02
CA GLU A 31 -5.72 -13.80 10.74
C GLU A 31 -4.35 -13.34 11.30
N SER A 32 -4.17 -12.04 11.52
CA SER A 32 -2.96 -11.40 12.07
C SER A 32 -1.66 -11.78 11.34
N HIS A 33 -1.68 -11.83 10.00
CA HIS A 33 -0.51 -12.17 9.21
C HIS A 33 0.39 -10.96 8.96
N GLU A 34 1.59 -10.95 9.57
CA GLU A 34 2.56 -9.86 9.45
C GLU A 34 2.87 -9.45 7.99
N PHE A 35 2.90 -10.41 7.05
CA PHE A 35 3.16 -10.11 5.64
C PHE A 35 2.02 -9.27 5.03
N ALA A 36 0.77 -9.61 5.32
CA ALA A 36 -0.38 -8.84 4.90
C ALA A 36 -0.43 -7.49 5.63
N THR A 37 -0.23 -7.44 6.94
CA THR A 37 -0.13 -6.20 7.73
C THR A 37 0.83 -5.21 7.08
N TRP A 38 2.00 -5.67 6.67
CA TRP A 38 3.03 -4.84 6.05
C TRP A 38 2.54 -4.17 4.75
N HIS A 39 1.90 -4.94 3.87
CA HIS A 39 1.35 -4.44 2.60
C HIS A 39 0.07 -3.60 2.77
N ILE A 40 -0.77 -3.91 3.75
CA ILE A 40 -1.96 -3.11 4.13
C ILE A 40 -1.53 -1.71 4.58
N LYS A 41 -0.54 -1.61 5.48
CA LYS A 41 0.01 -0.31 5.93
C LYS A 41 0.60 0.50 4.77
N ASN A 42 1.27 -0.17 3.82
CA ASN A 42 1.77 0.49 2.62
C ASN A 42 0.68 1.00 1.71
N MET A 43 -0.37 0.19 1.47
CA MET A 43 -1.49 0.64 0.66
C MET A 43 -2.20 1.83 1.31
N PHE A 44 -2.36 1.83 2.63
CA PHE A 44 -2.94 2.97 3.34
C PHE A 44 -2.13 4.26 3.12
N GLY A 45 -0.80 4.19 3.23
CA GLY A 45 0.07 5.33 2.94
C GLY A 45 0.03 5.77 1.47
N LEU A 46 -0.09 4.83 0.52
CA LEU A 46 -0.32 5.15 -0.89
C LEU A 46 -1.66 5.86 -1.12
N SER A 47 -2.72 5.46 -0.42
CA SER A 47 -4.01 6.15 -0.49
C SER A 47 -3.91 7.60 -0.01
N ILE A 48 -3.14 7.86 1.06
CA ILE A 48 -2.85 9.23 1.52
C ILE A 48 -2.08 10.00 0.43
N PHE A 49 -1.04 9.40 -0.15
CA PHE A 49 -0.24 10.05 -1.19
C PHE A 49 -1.06 10.35 -2.45
N PHE A 50 -1.97 9.45 -2.82
CA PHE A 50 -2.94 9.67 -3.89
C PHE A 50 -3.85 10.86 -3.59
N ILE A 51 -4.42 10.95 -2.39
CA ILE A 51 -5.23 12.12 -1.98
C ILE A 51 -4.41 13.42 -2.05
N VAL A 52 -3.16 13.41 -1.58
CA VAL A 52 -2.25 14.56 -1.68
C VAL A 52 -2.06 14.98 -3.15
N SER A 53 -1.87 14.02 -4.06
CA SER A 53 -1.73 14.33 -5.49
C SER A 53 -2.97 15.06 -6.06
N LEU A 54 -4.18 14.65 -5.69
CA LEU A 54 -5.43 15.28 -6.11
C LEU A 54 -5.61 16.69 -5.52
N ILE A 55 -5.22 16.89 -4.25
CA ILE A 55 -5.26 18.21 -3.62
C ILE A 55 -4.28 19.15 -4.32
N VAL A 56 -3.04 18.71 -4.58
CA VAL A 56 -2.04 19.51 -5.29
C VAL A 56 -2.51 19.84 -6.70
N GLN A 57 -3.10 18.87 -7.42
CA GLN A 57 -3.64 19.06 -8.76
C GLN A 57 -4.72 20.14 -8.79
N SER A 58 -5.66 20.09 -7.84
CA SER A 58 -6.83 20.98 -7.83
C SER A 58 -6.57 22.35 -7.21
N GLN A 59 -5.72 22.44 -6.17
CA GLN A 59 -5.55 23.66 -5.37
C GLN A 59 -4.25 24.41 -5.64
N ILE A 60 -3.22 23.75 -6.17
CA ILE A 60 -1.88 24.33 -6.31
C ILE A 60 -1.48 24.44 -7.78
N ASN A 61 -1.33 23.31 -8.46
CA ASN A 61 -0.91 23.26 -9.85
C ASN A 61 -1.25 21.90 -10.47
N VAL A 62 -2.02 21.92 -11.54
CA VAL A 62 -2.46 20.71 -12.26
C VAL A 62 -1.28 19.85 -12.69
N ARG A 63 -0.23 20.42 -13.29
CA ARG A 63 0.92 19.66 -13.80
C ARG A 63 1.71 18.98 -12.68
N ILE A 64 1.89 19.66 -11.54
CA ILE A 64 2.57 19.07 -10.38
C ILE A 64 1.71 17.93 -9.83
N GLY A 65 0.40 18.13 -9.73
CA GLY A 65 -0.53 17.08 -9.34
C GLY A 65 -0.47 15.84 -10.24
N ASP A 66 -0.45 16.03 -11.56
CA ASP A 66 -0.31 14.94 -12.54
C ASP A 66 1.00 14.15 -12.34
N ILE A 67 2.10 14.84 -12.09
CA ILE A 67 3.40 14.20 -11.80
C ILE A 67 3.32 13.37 -10.51
N LEU A 68 2.77 13.94 -9.44
CA LEU A 68 2.61 13.22 -8.17
C LEU A 68 1.71 12.00 -8.31
N TRP A 69 0.62 12.12 -9.07
CA TRP A 69 -0.28 11.02 -9.38
C TRP A 69 0.44 9.90 -10.14
N LEU A 70 1.23 10.25 -11.16
CA LEU A 70 2.00 9.28 -11.94
C LEU A 70 3.06 8.57 -11.07
N VAL A 71 3.76 9.31 -10.21
CA VAL A 71 4.71 8.74 -9.25
C VAL A 71 3.98 7.79 -8.28
N CYS A 72 2.82 8.19 -7.77
CA CYS A 72 1.99 7.34 -6.92
C CYS A 72 1.59 6.04 -7.62
N LEU A 73 1.18 6.10 -8.89
CA LEU A 73 0.81 4.94 -9.70
C LEU A 73 2.00 3.98 -9.88
N VAL A 74 3.19 4.50 -10.20
CA VAL A 74 4.40 3.68 -10.37
C VAL A 74 4.79 2.99 -9.05
N ILE A 75 4.76 3.71 -7.93
CA ILE A 75 5.08 3.14 -6.61
C ILE A 75 4.02 2.11 -6.18
N TRP A 76 2.74 2.34 -6.50
CA TRP A 76 1.67 1.38 -6.25
C TRP A 76 1.91 0.07 -7.02
N LEU A 77 2.17 0.15 -8.33
CA LEU A 77 2.52 -1.03 -9.15
C LEU A 77 3.75 -1.76 -8.60
N TYR A 78 4.80 -1.02 -8.23
CA TYR A 78 5.99 -1.60 -7.63
C TYR A 78 5.68 -2.32 -6.30
N SER A 79 4.90 -1.71 -5.42
CA SER A 79 4.55 -2.31 -4.13
C SER A 79 3.67 -3.55 -4.30
N TRP A 80 2.77 -3.54 -5.27
CA TRP A 80 1.92 -4.68 -5.60
C TRP A 80 2.73 -5.85 -6.18
N THR A 81 3.67 -5.58 -7.08
CA THR A 81 4.58 -6.61 -7.61
C THR A 81 5.47 -7.21 -6.51
N MET A 82 5.91 -6.42 -5.53
CA MET A 82 6.66 -6.95 -4.38
C MET A 82 5.82 -7.91 -3.53
N ALA A 83 4.52 -7.64 -3.33
CA ALA A 83 3.61 -8.58 -2.68
C ALA A 83 3.51 -9.91 -3.46
N PHE A 84 3.38 -9.82 -4.79
CA PHE A 84 3.33 -10.99 -5.67
C PHE A 84 4.59 -11.87 -5.56
N PHE A 85 5.77 -11.24 -5.43
CA PHE A 85 7.06 -11.91 -5.26
C PHE A 85 7.44 -12.27 -3.82
N ASN A 86 6.49 -12.19 -2.87
CA ASN A 86 6.69 -12.53 -1.46
C ASN A 86 7.75 -11.65 -0.77
N LYS A 87 7.85 -10.37 -1.13
CA LYS A 87 8.84 -9.43 -0.58
C LYS A 87 8.14 -8.34 0.22
N ARG A 88 8.55 -8.16 1.49
CA ARG A 88 8.23 -6.96 2.30
C ARG A 88 9.07 -5.76 1.81
N LYS A 89 8.82 -5.36 0.56
CA LYS A 89 9.43 -4.21 -0.12
C LYS A 89 8.34 -3.44 -0.85
N GLY A 90 8.54 -2.14 -1.01
CA GLY A 90 7.48 -1.25 -1.46
C GLY A 90 8.02 0.16 -1.57
N ILE A 91 7.38 1.10 -0.91
CA ILE A 91 7.70 2.52 -1.01
C ILE A 91 9.09 2.78 -0.42
N PRO A 92 10.08 3.21 -1.22
CA PRO A 92 11.43 3.46 -0.73
C PRO A 92 11.41 4.44 0.45
N PHE A 93 12.14 4.12 1.51
CA PHE A 93 12.25 4.89 2.78
C PHE A 93 10.97 4.97 3.63
N LEU A 94 9.79 5.06 3.01
CA LEU A 94 8.52 5.25 3.72
C LEU A 94 7.93 3.94 4.27
N SER A 95 8.15 2.79 3.64
CA SER A 95 7.51 1.55 4.09
C SER A 95 7.83 1.18 5.55
N GLU A 96 9.07 1.41 6.00
CA GLU A 96 9.48 1.20 7.40
C GLU A 96 8.83 2.22 8.35
N LEU A 97 8.69 3.46 7.91
CA LEU A 97 8.01 4.51 8.69
C LEU A 97 6.52 4.19 8.83
N PHE A 98 5.88 3.66 7.79
CA PHE A 98 4.47 3.26 7.82
C PHE A 98 4.20 2.13 8.81
N GLN A 99 5.16 1.21 9.01
CA GLN A 99 5.02 0.18 10.05
C GLN A 99 4.95 0.80 11.45
N LYS A 100 5.70 1.90 11.67
CA LYS A 100 5.76 2.63 12.94
C LYS A 100 4.62 3.63 13.14
N TRP A 101 4.12 4.24 12.07
CA TRP A 101 3.07 5.26 12.15
C TRP A 101 1.67 4.67 12.19
N PHE A 102 1.40 3.64 11.40
CA PHE A 102 0.06 3.06 11.27
C PHE A 102 -0.14 1.87 12.21
N THR A 103 0.15 2.05 13.49
CA THR A 103 0.05 0.98 14.51
C THR A 103 -1.39 0.51 14.76
N PHE A 104 -2.39 1.28 14.32
CA PHE A 104 -3.81 0.91 14.38
C PHE A 104 -4.24 -0.08 13.29
N LEU A 105 -3.40 -0.31 12.26
CA LEU A 105 -3.65 -1.28 11.20
C LEU A 105 -2.89 -2.59 11.47
N ASN A 106 -3.33 -3.39 12.44
CA ASN A 106 -2.74 -4.71 12.71
C ASN A 106 -3.60 -5.82 12.13
#